data_AF-K1QEE8-F1
#
_entry.id   AF-K1QEE8-F1
#
_cell.length_a   1.000
_cell.length_b   1.000
_cell.length_c   1.000
_cell.angle_alpha   90.00
_cell.angle_beta   90.00
_cell.angle_gamma   90.00
#
_symmetry.space_group_name_H-M   'P 1'
#
loop_
_entity.id
_entity.type
_entity.pdbx_description
1 polymer ?
#
loop_
_entity_poly.entity_id
_entity_poly.type
_entity_poly.pdbx_seq_one_letter_code
_entity_poly.pdbx_strand_id
1 'polypeptide(L)'
;MAHTKEAKASQDHGSQKYPTLPTSLLNTSNPEPRSRVLVIHTGGTIGMQMNDSGVYEHKEGVLVNKLRTLPMFHDKEYAETHFAGDEEDFLVLVCFNNKILRGNRTIKNDAISFSALISPNIPPIALLESRIDVDWSAVFRATGTEKFRVHTNMCQNVGLLRMFPGITTQTVKTFLQPPMQGVVLEIFGQGNAPENRPDLFSVLKEAFELGVVIINITQCAKGCVVASNATGKALEDAGVICGGDMTPEAALTKLSYVLSKETWALDKKRMILKRNLRGEMTVVAEENITNLDFGSRI
;
A
#
# COMPACT_ATOMS: atom_id res chain seq x y z
N MET A 1 -19.50 -27.97 -49.67
CA MET A 1 -18.19 -27.28 -49.74
C MET A 1 -18.13 -26.24 -48.64
N ALA A 2 -17.49 -26.57 -47.53
CA ALA A 2 -17.00 -25.62 -46.54
C ALA A 2 -15.89 -26.36 -45.78
N HIS A 3 -14.65 -26.02 -46.08
CA HIS A 3 -13.47 -26.56 -45.42
C HIS A 3 -13.30 -25.88 -44.06
N THR A 4 -13.48 -26.61 -42.97
CA THR A 4 -12.99 -26.24 -41.64
C THR A 4 -11.52 -26.60 -41.55
N LYS A 5 -10.64 -25.61 -41.41
CA LYS A 5 -9.25 -25.81 -40.96
C LYS A 5 -9.20 -25.60 -39.46
N GLU A 6 -9.00 -26.68 -38.72
CA GLU A 6 -8.56 -26.63 -37.32
C GLU A 6 -7.11 -26.14 -37.26
N ALA A 7 -6.88 -25.01 -36.58
CA ALA A 7 -5.54 -24.58 -36.20
C ALA A 7 -5.19 -25.23 -34.86
N LYS A 8 -4.36 -26.28 -34.89
CA LYS A 8 -3.67 -26.80 -33.71
C LYS A 8 -2.66 -25.76 -33.24
N ALA A 9 -2.88 -25.17 -32.07
CA ALA A 9 -1.85 -24.40 -31.37
C ALA A 9 -0.92 -25.39 -30.66
N SER A 10 0.24 -25.65 -31.26
CA SER A 10 1.38 -26.28 -30.60
C SER A 10 1.93 -25.32 -29.56
N GLN A 11 1.78 -25.64 -28.27
CA GLN A 11 2.53 -24.99 -27.20
C GLN A 11 3.99 -25.45 -27.30
N ASP A 12 4.80 -24.67 -28.00
CA ASP A 12 6.25 -24.69 -27.84
C ASP A 12 6.58 -23.70 -26.73
N HIS A 13 6.72 -24.19 -25.49
CA HIS A 13 7.34 -23.41 -24.41
C HIS A 13 8.84 -23.39 -24.64
N GLY A 14 9.25 -22.58 -25.62
CA GLY A 14 10.64 -22.17 -25.76
C GLY A 14 11.09 -21.54 -24.45
N SER A 15 11.93 -22.28 -23.72
CA SER A 15 12.64 -21.81 -22.53
C SER A 15 13.36 -20.51 -22.87
N GLN A 16 12.76 -19.38 -22.51
CA GLN A 16 13.39 -18.08 -22.63
C GLN A 16 14.53 -18.06 -21.59
N LYS A 17 15.73 -18.40 -22.04
CA LYS A 17 16.95 -18.32 -21.22
C LYS A 17 17.15 -16.86 -20.83
N TYR A 18 16.98 -16.56 -19.55
CA TYR A 18 17.35 -15.27 -19.01
C TYR A 18 18.85 -15.05 -19.21
N PRO A 19 19.28 -13.86 -19.68
CA PRO A 19 20.70 -13.59 -19.90
C PRO A 19 21.45 -13.66 -18.56
N THR A 20 22.58 -14.35 -18.56
CA THR A 20 23.54 -14.39 -17.45
C THR A 20 24.22 -13.03 -17.34
N LEU A 21 24.38 -12.50 -16.13
CA LEU A 21 25.08 -11.22 -15.91
C LEU A 21 26.55 -11.34 -16.36
N PRO A 22 27.13 -10.30 -17.02
CA PRO A 22 28.52 -10.35 -17.45
C PRO A 22 29.47 -10.34 -16.25
N THR A 23 30.44 -11.26 -16.25
CA THR A 23 31.47 -11.46 -15.21
C THR A 23 32.39 -10.25 -15.03
N SER A 24 32.40 -9.29 -15.96
CA SER A 24 33.27 -8.11 -15.97
C SER A 24 32.92 -7.04 -14.92
N LEU A 25 31.80 -7.17 -14.20
CA LEU A 25 31.42 -6.27 -13.11
C LEU A 25 31.99 -6.68 -11.73
N LEU A 26 32.70 -7.81 -11.65
CA LEU A 26 33.09 -8.44 -10.37
C LEU A 26 34.50 -8.11 -9.88
N ASN A 27 35.26 -7.27 -10.58
CA ASN A 27 36.68 -7.06 -10.27
C ASN A 27 36.96 -5.63 -9.77
N THR A 28 36.68 -5.36 -8.49
CA THR A 28 37.23 -4.21 -7.76
C THR A 28 37.74 -4.65 -6.39
N SER A 29 39.03 -4.42 -6.14
CA SER A 29 39.80 -4.85 -4.96
C SER A 29 39.52 -4.01 -3.70
N ASN A 30 38.30 -3.51 -3.56
CA ASN A 30 37.84 -2.74 -2.42
C ASN A 30 36.42 -3.24 -2.11
N PRO A 31 36.05 -3.60 -0.87
CA PRO A 31 34.69 -4.04 -0.61
C PRO A 31 33.74 -2.89 -0.89
N GLU A 32 33.05 -2.98 -2.04
CA GLU A 32 31.96 -2.10 -2.44
C GLU A 32 31.02 -1.90 -1.24
N PRO A 33 30.54 -0.68 -0.97
CA PRO A 33 29.66 -0.42 0.17
C PRO A 33 28.40 -1.30 0.09
N ARG A 34 28.28 -2.26 1.01
CA ARG A 34 27.17 -3.22 1.06
C ARG A 34 26.03 -2.67 1.92
N SER A 35 24.83 -2.67 1.37
CA SER A 35 23.61 -2.36 2.13
C SER A 35 22.85 -3.65 2.46
N ARG A 36 22.46 -3.81 3.73
CA ARG A 36 21.59 -4.92 4.16
C ARG A 36 20.14 -4.43 4.19
N VAL A 37 19.23 -5.18 3.57
CA VAL A 37 17.80 -4.88 3.57
C VAL A 37 17.07 -6.00 4.29
N LEU A 38 16.36 -5.67 5.38
CA LEU A 38 15.44 -6.60 6.02
C LEU A 38 14.16 -6.67 5.18
N VAL A 39 13.89 -7.84 4.61
CA VAL A 39 12.64 -8.10 3.87
C VAL A 39 11.67 -8.79 4.81
N ILE A 40 10.60 -8.10 5.19
CA ILE A 40 9.49 -8.68 5.95
C ILE A 40 8.38 -8.98 4.96
N HIS A 41 8.16 -10.26 4.69
CA HIS A 41 7.07 -10.71 3.84
C HIS A 41 5.82 -11.00 4.70
N THR A 42 4.74 -10.25 4.47
CA THR A 42 3.45 -10.47 5.13
C THR A 42 2.36 -10.62 4.06
N GLY A 43 1.72 -11.80 3.97
CA GLY A 43 0.64 -12.05 3.01
C GLY A 43 0.40 -13.53 2.76
N GLY A 44 -0.82 -13.91 2.39
CA GLY A 44 -1.22 -15.31 2.28
C GLY A 44 -0.65 -16.04 1.06
N THR A 45 -0.63 -15.43 -0.12
CA THR A 45 -0.45 -16.17 -1.39
C THR A 45 1.01 -16.49 -1.74
N ILE A 46 1.94 -15.65 -1.32
CA ILE A 46 3.36 -15.78 -1.69
C ILE A 46 4.01 -16.80 -0.74
N GLY A 47 4.67 -17.81 -1.31
CA GLY A 47 5.21 -18.94 -0.54
C GLY A 47 4.22 -20.10 -0.35
N MET A 48 3.05 -20.05 -1.00
CA MET A 48 2.14 -21.18 -1.05
C MET A 48 2.56 -22.22 -2.09
N GLN A 49 2.38 -23.50 -1.78
CA GLN A 49 2.52 -24.60 -2.72
C GLN A 49 1.20 -25.39 -2.74
N MET A 50 0.82 -25.89 -3.91
CA MET A 50 -0.33 -26.78 -4.02
C MET A 50 0.03 -28.13 -3.39
N ASN A 51 -0.76 -28.56 -2.42
CA ASN A 51 -0.63 -29.87 -1.80
C ASN A 51 -1.30 -30.96 -2.67
N ASP A 52 -1.16 -32.22 -2.26
CA ASP A 52 -1.67 -33.38 -3.01
C ASP A 52 -3.21 -33.38 -3.15
N SER A 53 -3.91 -32.58 -2.36
CA SER A 53 -5.36 -32.38 -2.42
C SER A 53 -5.77 -31.21 -3.33
N GLY A 54 -4.82 -30.56 -4.01
CA GLY A 54 -5.09 -29.43 -4.91
C GLY A 54 -5.30 -28.10 -4.19
N VAL A 55 -4.97 -28.00 -2.91
CA VAL A 55 -5.13 -26.77 -2.09
C VAL A 55 -3.78 -26.09 -1.91
N TYR A 56 -3.75 -24.77 -2.04
CA TYR A 56 -2.54 -23.98 -1.77
C TYR A 56 -2.34 -23.78 -0.26
N GLU A 57 -1.20 -24.22 0.26
CA GLU A 57 -0.84 -24.06 1.67
C GLU A 57 0.53 -23.40 1.82
N HIS A 58 0.71 -22.64 2.91
CA HIS A 58 2.00 -22.01 3.20
C HIS A 58 3.02 -23.07 3.59
N LYS A 59 4.19 -23.04 2.97
CA LYS A 59 5.29 -23.95 3.29
C LYS A 59 6.56 -23.16 3.51
N GLU A 60 7.16 -23.37 4.67
CA GLU A 60 8.37 -22.67 5.10
C GLU A 60 9.50 -22.82 4.07
N GLY A 61 10.25 -21.75 3.85
CA GLY A 61 11.36 -21.73 2.90
C GLY A 61 10.97 -21.77 1.42
N VAL A 62 9.72 -22.03 1.03
CA VAL A 62 9.34 -22.14 -0.41
C VAL A 62 9.61 -20.85 -1.17
N LEU A 63 9.24 -19.70 -0.60
CA LEU A 63 9.53 -18.42 -1.22
C LEU A 63 11.04 -18.22 -1.39
N VAL A 64 11.80 -18.40 -0.31
CA VAL A 64 13.27 -18.22 -0.32
C VAL A 64 13.91 -19.16 -1.34
N ASN A 65 13.57 -20.44 -1.31
CA ASN A 65 14.06 -21.43 -2.26
C ASN A 65 13.70 -21.07 -3.71
N LYS A 66 12.47 -20.58 -3.96
CA LYS A 66 12.06 -20.15 -5.30
C LYS A 66 12.82 -18.91 -5.74
N LEU A 67 13.00 -17.93 -4.87
CA LEU A 67 13.81 -16.73 -5.15
C LEU A 67 15.26 -17.12 -5.44
N ARG A 68 15.82 -18.12 -4.73
CA ARG A 68 17.16 -18.67 -5.00
C ARG A 68 17.31 -19.29 -6.40
N THR A 69 16.22 -19.79 -7.00
CA THR A 69 16.25 -20.31 -8.39
C THR A 69 16.16 -19.24 -9.45
N LEU A 70 15.79 -18.02 -9.08
CA LEU A 70 15.59 -16.93 -10.01
C LEU A 70 16.88 -16.10 -10.08
N PRO A 71 17.58 -16.03 -11.22
CA PRO A 71 18.83 -15.25 -11.33
C PRO A 71 18.59 -13.75 -11.12
N MET A 72 17.34 -13.28 -11.26
CA MET A 72 17.01 -11.97 -10.74
C MET A 72 17.06 -11.96 -9.21
N PHE A 73 16.54 -12.90 -8.43
CA PHE A 73 16.56 -12.74 -6.97
C PHE A 73 17.77 -13.39 -6.27
N HIS A 74 18.64 -14.07 -7.00
CA HIS A 74 19.83 -14.69 -6.42
C HIS A 74 20.97 -14.83 -7.42
N ASP A 75 22.02 -14.02 -7.25
CA ASP A 75 23.32 -14.33 -7.86
C ASP A 75 24.03 -15.39 -7.02
N LYS A 76 23.98 -16.63 -7.51
CA LYS A 76 24.54 -17.80 -6.84
C LYS A 76 26.07 -17.73 -6.75
N GLU A 77 26.75 -17.36 -7.83
CA GLU A 77 28.22 -17.32 -7.89
C GLU A 77 28.75 -16.23 -6.96
N TYR A 78 28.13 -15.04 -7.00
CA TYR A 78 28.46 -13.97 -6.06
C TYR A 78 28.20 -14.39 -4.62
N ALA A 79 27.08 -15.07 -4.35
CA ALA A 79 26.72 -15.53 -3.01
C ALA A 79 27.73 -16.53 -2.45
N GLU A 80 28.08 -17.54 -3.23
CA GLU A 80 29.06 -18.56 -2.86
C GLU A 80 30.46 -17.96 -2.69
N THR A 81 30.83 -16.95 -3.49
CA THR A 81 32.15 -16.31 -3.39
C THR A 81 32.27 -15.39 -2.16
N HIS A 82 31.19 -14.70 -1.78
CA HIS A 82 31.25 -13.62 -0.78
C HIS A 82 30.57 -13.91 0.56
N PHE A 83 29.72 -14.94 0.62
CA PHE A 83 28.93 -15.30 1.81
C PHE A 83 28.98 -16.80 2.11
N ALA A 84 29.90 -17.57 1.51
CA ALA A 84 30.11 -18.96 1.91
C ALA A 84 30.53 -19.04 3.38
N GLY A 85 29.71 -19.72 4.20
CA GLY A 85 29.96 -19.96 5.62
C GLY A 85 29.23 -19.01 6.59
N ASP A 86 28.43 -18.07 6.10
CA ASP A 86 27.56 -17.26 6.95
C ASP A 86 26.32 -18.08 7.39
N GLU A 87 25.98 -18.07 8.69
CA GLU A 87 24.83 -18.82 9.24
C GLU A 87 23.47 -18.15 8.99
N GLU A 88 23.44 -16.86 8.58
CA GLU A 88 22.16 -16.19 8.28
C GLU A 88 21.69 -16.51 6.84
N ASP A 89 20.37 -16.65 6.68
CA ASP A 89 19.74 -17.00 5.40
C ASP A 89 19.68 -15.77 4.47
N PHE A 90 20.79 -15.45 3.80
CA PHE A 90 20.87 -14.28 2.92
C PHE A 90 20.45 -14.60 1.47
N LEU A 91 19.64 -13.72 0.88
CA LEU A 91 19.34 -13.70 -0.56
C LEU A 91 20.11 -12.56 -1.23
N VAL A 92 20.85 -12.90 -2.30
CA VAL A 92 21.56 -11.91 -3.15
C VAL A 92 20.61 -11.45 -4.26
N LEU A 93 19.70 -10.52 -3.94
CA LEU A 93 18.68 -10.05 -4.87
C LEU A 93 19.28 -9.14 -5.97
N VAL A 94 19.16 -9.52 -7.24
CA VAL A 94 19.15 -8.64 -8.41
C VAL A 94 17.72 -8.07 -8.58
N CYS A 95 17.58 -6.76 -8.56
CA CYS A 95 16.26 -6.16 -8.55
C CYS A 95 15.50 -6.40 -9.87
N PHE A 96 14.26 -6.90 -9.81
CA PHE A 96 13.34 -6.97 -10.93
C PHE A 96 12.04 -6.24 -10.60
N ASN A 97 11.52 -5.50 -11.59
CA ASN A 97 10.52 -4.43 -11.50
C ASN A 97 11.01 -3.10 -10.89
N ASN A 98 12.34 -2.92 -10.88
CA ASN A 98 13.14 -1.69 -10.76
C ASN A 98 12.63 -0.54 -9.88
N LYS A 99 11.76 -0.74 -8.91
CA LYS A 99 11.12 0.34 -8.13
C LYS A 99 11.20 0.05 -6.64
N ILE A 100 11.70 1.03 -5.88
CA ILE A 100 11.54 1.07 -4.42
C ILE A 100 10.34 1.98 -4.13
N LEU A 101 9.27 1.43 -3.55
CA LEU A 101 8.06 2.17 -3.22
C LEU A 101 7.98 2.48 -1.72
N ARG A 102 7.33 3.59 -1.35
CA ARG A 102 7.02 3.86 0.06
C ARG A 102 5.88 2.95 0.52
N GLY A 103 6.13 2.09 1.52
CA GLY A 103 5.18 1.05 1.93
C GLY A 103 3.76 1.54 2.23
N ASN A 104 3.60 2.61 3.00
CA ASN A 104 2.28 3.19 3.34
C ASN A 104 1.66 4.06 2.23
N ARG A 105 2.19 3.96 1.01
CA ARG A 105 1.65 4.55 -0.21
C ARG A 105 1.46 3.50 -1.30
N THR A 106 1.62 2.22 -0.97
CA THR A 106 1.58 1.11 -1.93
C THR A 106 0.30 0.32 -1.76
N ILE A 107 -0.28 -0.10 -2.88
CA ILE A 107 -1.40 -1.04 -2.92
C ILE A 107 -1.06 -2.24 -3.80
N LYS A 108 -1.72 -3.37 -3.56
CA LYS A 108 -1.68 -4.52 -4.48
C LYS A 108 -2.77 -4.35 -5.54
N ASN A 109 -2.37 -3.95 -6.74
CA ASN A 109 -3.25 -3.68 -7.86
C ASN A 109 -3.50 -4.91 -8.75
N ASP A 110 -2.59 -5.88 -8.76
CA ASP A 110 -2.71 -7.09 -9.59
C ASP A 110 -2.52 -8.35 -8.72
N ALA A 111 -3.33 -9.36 -8.97
CA ALA A 111 -3.28 -10.62 -8.23
C ALA A 111 -2.24 -11.62 -8.78
N ILE A 112 -1.81 -11.43 -10.02
CA ILE A 112 -1.02 -12.40 -10.80
C ILE A 112 0.33 -11.81 -11.20
N SER A 113 0.36 -10.56 -11.67
CA SER A 113 1.57 -9.93 -12.22
C SER A 113 2.70 -9.79 -11.20
N PHE A 114 3.95 -9.96 -11.62
CA PHE A 114 5.11 -9.58 -10.81
C PHE A 114 5.18 -8.06 -10.58
N SER A 115 4.54 -7.26 -11.44
CA SER A 115 4.32 -5.83 -11.24
C SER A 115 2.98 -5.55 -10.53
N ALA A 116 2.72 -6.30 -9.46
CA ALA A 116 1.46 -6.24 -8.72
C ALA A 116 1.32 -5.03 -7.79
N LEU A 117 2.42 -4.41 -7.39
CA LEU A 117 2.43 -3.31 -6.45
C LEU A 117 2.58 -1.99 -7.19
N ILE A 118 1.72 -1.02 -6.85
CA ILE A 118 1.80 0.35 -7.37
C ILE A 118 1.76 1.34 -6.21
N SER A 119 2.34 2.53 -6.43
CA SER A 119 2.14 3.69 -5.57
C SER A 119 1.41 4.78 -6.35
N PRO A 120 0.08 4.94 -6.16
CA PRO A 120 -0.72 5.71 -7.10
C PRO A 120 -0.59 7.23 -6.92
N ASN A 121 -0.24 7.70 -5.72
CA ASN A 121 -0.26 9.11 -5.34
C ASN A 121 1.13 9.71 -5.03
N ILE A 122 2.20 8.92 -5.10
CA ILE A 122 3.59 9.42 -4.97
C ILE A 122 4.51 8.62 -5.89
N PRO A 123 5.56 9.22 -6.47
CA PRO A 123 6.55 8.47 -7.24
C PRO A 123 7.29 7.42 -6.38
N PRO A 124 7.91 6.40 -7.02
CA PRO A 124 8.89 5.54 -6.37
C PRO A 124 9.99 6.35 -5.69
N ILE A 125 10.49 5.87 -4.56
CA ILE A 125 11.66 6.42 -3.86
C ILE A 125 12.93 6.25 -4.70
N ALA A 126 13.05 5.13 -5.40
CA ALA A 126 14.18 4.89 -6.28
C ALA A 126 13.81 4.00 -7.46
N LEU A 127 14.54 4.20 -8.56
CA LEU A 127 14.56 3.32 -9.72
C LEU A 127 15.87 2.53 -9.78
N LEU A 128 15.80 1.23 -10.01
CA LEU A 128 16.92 0.31 -10.01
C LEU A 128 17.21 -0.16 -11.45
N GLU A 129 17.91 0.69 -12.21
CA GLU A 129 18.30 0.44 -13.61
C GLU A 129 19.82 0.17 -13.73
N SER A 130 20.47 0.65 -14.80
CA SER A 130 21.95 0.60 -14.92
C SER A 130 22.67 1.39 -13.82
N ARG A 131 21.96 2.34 -13.20
CA ARG A 131 22.33 3.03 -11.96
C ARG A 131 21.10 3.07 -11.04
N ILE A 132 21.35 3.16 -9.75
CA ILE A 132 20.31 3.42 -8.75
C ILE A 132 20.01 4.92 -8.79
N ASP A 133 18.84 5.29 -9.29
CA ASP A 133 18.37 6.68 -9.29
C ASP A 133 17.42 6.88 -8.10
N VAL A 134 17.82 7.72 -7.15
CA VAL A 134 17.06 7.98 -5.92
C VAL A 134 16.39 9.34 -6.01
N ASP A 135 15.07 9.35 -5.94
CA ASP A 135 14.32 10.58 -5.71
C ASP A 135 14.39 10.95 -4.24
N TRP A 136 15.40 11.75 -3.88
CA TRP A 136 15.60 12.24 -2.53
C TRP A 136 14.44 13.10 -2.00
N SER A 137 13.60 13.66 -2.89
CA SER A 137 12.40 14.39 -2.50
C SER A 137 11.28 13.45 -2.05
N ALA A 138 11.25 12.22 -2.57
CA ALA A 138 10.35 11.15 -2.16
C ALA A 138 10.83 10.41 -0.88
N VAL A 139 12.02 10.71 -0.35
CA VAL A 139 12.47 10.13 0.92
C VAL A 139 11.82 10.85 2.10
N PHE A 140 10.97 10.13 2.84
CA PHE A 140 10.41 10.66 4.08
C PHE A 140 11.46 10.61 5.20
N ARG A 141 11.96 11.78 5.62
CA ARG A 141 13.00 11.88 6.64
C ARG A 141 12.39 12.07 8.01
N ALA A 142 12.81 11.25 8.98
CA ALA A 142 12.52 11.50 10.38
C ALA A 142 13.19 12.80 10.82
N THR A 143 12.44 13.69 11.45
CA THR A 143 12.93 15.00 11.92
C THR A 143 13.40 14.99 13.37
N GLY A 144 13.33 13.85 14.05
CA GLY A 144 13.66 13.72 15.47
C GLY A 144 14.78 12.71 15.74
N THR A 145 15.47 12.90 16.87
CA THR A 145 16.51 12.00 17.40
C THR A 145 15.95 10.96 18.37
N GLU A 146 14.63 10.76 18.37
CA GLU A 146 13.95 9.81 19.25
C GLU A 146 14.43 8.38 18.98
N LYS A 147 14.56 7.59 20.06
CA LYS A 147 14.87 6.16 19.94
C LYS A 147 13.76 5.43 19.18
N PHE A 148 14.16 4.42 18.42
CA PHE A 148 13.23 3.49 17.79
C PHE A 148 12.28 2.86 18.83
N ARG A 149 10.98 2.79 18.49
CA ARG A 149 9.95 2.20 19.34
C ARG A 149 9.04 1.31 18.50
N VAL A 150 8.73 0.13 19.04
CA VAL A 150 7.73 -0.77 18.48
C VAL A 150 6.38 -0.49 19.15
N HIS A 151 5.32 -0.39 18.36
CA HIS A 151 3.95 -0.27 18.84
C HIS A 151 3.19 -1.55 18.54
N THR A 152 3.06 -2.41 19.54
CA THR A 152 2.37 -3.71 19.41
C THR A 152 0.86 -3.61 19.63
N ASN A 153 0.40 -2.58 20.35
CA ASN A 153 -1.02 -2.37 20.62
C ASN A 153 -1.66 -1.56 19.50
N MET A 154 -2.67 -2.18 18.85
CA MET A 154 -3.44 -1.64 17.73
C MET A 154 -4.93 -1.84 18.01
N CYS A 155 -5.76 -0.83 17.77
CA CYS A 155 -7.20 -0.97 17.98
C CYS A 155 -7.80 -1.93 16.95
N GLN A 156 -8.45 -2.98 17.42
CA GLN A 156 -9.08 -4.00 16.56
C GLN A 156 -10.51 -3.61 16.15
N ASN A 157 -11.14 -2.69 16.87
CA ASN A 157 -12.50 -2.22 16.60
C ASN A 157 -12.50 -1.13 15.52
N VAL A 158 -11.88 -1.43 14.39
CA VAL A 158 -11.86 -0.59 13.20
C VAL A 158 -12.39 -1.34 11.99
N GLY A 159 -13.03 -0.62 11.07
CA GLY A 159 -13.59 -1.20 9.86
C GLY A 159 -13.32 -0.36 8.63
N LEU A 160 -13.48 -0.98 7.47
CA LEU A 160 -13.52 -0.31 6.17
C LEU A 160 -14.90 -0.56 5.57
N LEU A 161 -15.61 0.53 5.25
CA LEU A 161 -16.93 0.48 4.63
C LEU A 161 -16.88 1.18 3.27
N ARG A 162 -17.01 0.38 2.21
CA ARG A 162 -17.08 0.88 0.85
C ARG A 162 -18.51 1.26 0.51
N MET A 163 -18.72 2.52 0.13
CA MET A 163 -20.04 2.99 -0.33
C MET A 163 -20.35 2.41 -1.71
N PHE A 164 -21.60 2.05 -1.97
CA PHE A 164 -22.04 1.59 -3.29
C PHE A 164 -23.46 2.11 -3.58
N PRO A 165 -23.85 2.29 -4.85
CA PRO A 165 -25.21 2.70 -5.19
C PRO A 165 -26.24 1.73 -4.60
N GLY A 166 -27.20 2.26 -3.84
CA GLY A 166 -28.21 1.45 -3.16
C GLY A 166 -27.85 0.96 -1.76
N ILE A 167 -26.67 1.33 -1.21
CA ILE A 167 -26.38 1.05 0.20
C ILE A 167 -27.45 1.69 1.11
N THR A 168 -28.03 0.86 1.98
CA THR A 168 -29.12 1.29 2.85
C THR A 168 -28.59 2.06 4.05
N THR A 169 -29.38 3.01 4.54
CA THR A 169 -29.13 3.73 5.79
C THR A 169 -28.93 2.77 6.95
N GLN A 170 -29.73 1.69 6.98
CA GLN A 170 -29.65 0.67 8.01
C GLN A 170 -28.31 -0.08 7.98
N THR A 171 -27.81 -0.43 6.80
CA THR A 171 -26.47 -1.07 6.66
C THR A 171 -25.39 -0.19 7.26
N VAL A 172 -25.39 1.11 6.92
CA VAL A 172 -24.40 2.07 7.43
C VAL A 172 -24.54 2.22 8.95
N LYS A 173 -25.78 2.39 9.44
CA LYS A 173 -26.07 2.54 10.87
C LYS A 173 -25.61 1.34 11.67
N THR A 174 -25.90 0.12 11.20
CA THR A 174 -25.48 -1.13 11.84
C THR A 174 -23.96 -1.28 11.84
N PHE A 175 -23.28 -0.94 10.74
CA PHE A 175 -21.83 -1.03 10.64
C PHE A 175 -21.10 -0.10 11.63
N LEU A 176 -21.70 1.04 11.96
CA LEU A 176 -21.16 2.04 12.88
C LEU A 176 -21.54 1.79 14.36
N GLN A 177 -22.31 0.75 14.67
CA GLN A 177 -22.69 0.46 16.06
C GLN A 177 -21.50 -0.08 16.88
N PRO A 178 -21.54 0.06 18.23
CA PRO A 178 -20.59 -0.60 19.11
C PRO A 178 -20.45 -2.12 18.81
N PRO A 179 -19.24 -2.69 18.92
CA PRO A 179 -18.04 -2.10 19.53
C PRO A 179 -17.19 -1.23 18.60
N MET A 180 -17.65 -0.90 17.39
CA MET A 180 -16.89 -0.11 16.42
C MET A 180 -16.42 1.23 17.00
N GLN A 181 -15.13 1.52 16.86
CA GLN A 181 -14.52 2.77 17.34
C GLN A 181 -14.04 3.67 16.20
N GLY A 182 -13.80 3.11 15.02
CA GLY A 182 -13.51 3.92 13.86
C GLY A 182 -13.72 3.22 12.53
N VAL A 183 -14.09 3.99 11.52
CA VAL A 183 -14.35 3.47 10.17
C VAL A 183 -13.64 4.31 9.13
N VAL A 184 -13.01 3.64 8.17
CA VAL A 184 -12.60 4.23 6.91
C VAL A 184 -13.75 4.07 5.92
N LEU A 185 -14.36 5.18 5.50
CA LEU A 185 -15.38 5.23 4.45
C LEU A 185 -14.71 5.42 3.10
N GLU A 186 -14.91 4.49 2.17
CA GLU A 186 -14.51 4.68 0.78
C GLU A 186 -15.68 5.25 -0.03
N ILE A 187 -15.56 6.51 -0.45
CA ILE A 187 -16.60 7.25 -1.17
C ILE A 187 -16.17 7.47 -2.63
N PHE A 188 -17.15 7.71 -3.51
CA PHE A 188 -16.93 7.91 -4.95
C PHE A 188 -16.12 9.18 -5.27
N GLY A 189 -15.39 9.13 -6.40
CA GLY A 189 -14.75 10.30 -7.00
C GLY A 189 -13.80 11.00 -6.04
N GLN A 190 -13.97 12.31 -5.84
CA GLN A 190 -13.15 13.11 -4.92
C GLN A 190 -13.65 13.07 -3.47
N GLY A 191 -14.36 12.00 -3.08
CA GLY A 191 -14.94 11.82 -1.75
C GLY A 191 -16.35 12.38 -1.59
N ASN A 192 -17.13 12.43 -2.68
CA ASN A 192 -18.46 13.02 -2.69
C ASN A 192 -19.52 11.98 -2.27
N ALA A 193 -20.07 12.15 -1.06
CA ALA A 193 -21.24 11.39 -0.63
C ALA A 193 -22.51 11.79 -1.43
N PRO A 194 -23.51 10.92 -1.59
CA PRO A 194 -24.73 11.27 -2.31
C PRO A 194 -25.48 12.43 -1.63
N GLU A 195 -25.58 13.59 -2.28
CA GLU A 195 -26.21 14.81 -1.71
C GLU A 195 -27.71 14.63 -1.46
N ASN A 196 -28.36 13.75 -2.21
CA ASN A 196 -29.77 13.39 -2.05
C ASN A 196 -30.03 12.36 -0.93
N ARG A 197 -29.10 12.19 0.01
CA ARG A 197 -29.18 11.22 1.13
C ARG A 197 -28.94 11.87 2.50
N PRO A 198 -29.77 12.84 2.91
CA PRO A 198 -29.64 13.48 4.23
C PRO A 198 -29.70 12.47 5.40
N ASP A 199 -30.40 11.36 5.20
CA ASP A 199 -30.46 10.23 6.13
C ASP A 199 -29.08 9.61 6.42
N LEU A 200 -28.18 9.56 5.44
CA LEU A 200 -26.82 9.07 5.65
C LEU A 200 -25.99 10.03 6.48
N PHE A 201 -26.07 11.34 6.19
CA PHE A 201 -25.36 12.35 6.96
C PHE A 201 -25.81 12.36 8.43
N SER A 202 -27.11 12.17 8.69
CA SER A 202 -27.63 12.02 10.06
C SER A 202 -27.00 10.82 10.77
N VAL A 203 -26.91 9.66 10.12
CA VAL A 203 -26.27 8.46 10.70
C VAL A 203 -24.78 8.70 10.98
N LEU A 204 -24.07 9.36 10.08
CA LEU A 204 -22.65 9.69 10.28
C LEU A 204 -22.46 10.63 11.47
N LYS A 205 -23.34 11.63 11.61
CA LYS A 205 -23.33 12.56 12.73
C LYS A 205 -23.66 11.88 14.06
N GLU A 206 -24.68 11.01 14.08
CA GLU A 206 -25.01 10.18 15.25
C GLU A 206 -23.79 9.34 15.68
N ALA A 207 -23.10 8.69 14.74
CA ALA A 207 -21.91 7.89 15.04
C ALA A 207 -20.75 8.74 15.56
N PHE A 208 -20.53 9.94 15.00
CA PHE A 208 -19.54 10.90 15.49
C PHE A 208 -19.82 11.33 16.93
N GLU A 209 -21.07 11.62 17.26
CA GLU A 209 -21.53 11.99 18.61
C GLU A 209 -21.35 10.84 19.62
N LEU A 210 -21.50 9.59 19.17
CA LEU A 210 -21.17 8.39 19.95
C LEU A 210 -19.65 8.12 20.08
N GLY A 211 -18.82 8.94 19.43
CA GLY A 211 -17.36 8.87 19.53
C GLY A 211 -16.68 8.00 18.47
N VAL A 212 -17.42 7.48 17.48
CA VAL A 212 -16.84 6.75 16.35
C VAL A 212 -16.03 7.72 15.49
N VAL A 213 -14.79 7.36 15.18
CA VAL A 213 -13.90 8.18 14.34
C VAL A 213 -14.00 7.73 12.89
N ILE A 214 -14.48 8.63 12.02
CA ILE A 214 -14.75 8.30 10.62
C ILE A 214 -13.77 9.05 9.72
N ILE A 215 -13.08 8.33 8.83
CA ILE A 215 -12.17 8.91 7.83
C ILE A 215 -12.77 8.66 6.44
N ASN A 216 -12.92 9.70 5.63
CA ASN A 216 -13.32 9.60 4.23
C ASN A 216 -12.09 9.50 3.32
N ILE A 217 -12.05 8.45 2.49
CA ILE A 217 -11.10 8.30 1.39
C ILE A 217 -11.84 8.03 0.07
N THR A 218 -11.14 8.22 -1.04
CA THR A 218 -11.69 7.88 -2.36
C THR A 218 -11.60 6.38 -2.65
N GLN A 219 -12.58 5.87 -3.40
CA GLN A 219 -12.53 4.54 -4.02
C GLN A 219 -11.54 4.44 -5.19
N CYS A 220 -11.12 5.57 -5.75
CA CYS A 220 -10.18 5.63 -6.86
C CYS A 220 -8.75 5.39 -6.34
N ALA A 221 -8.00 4.53 -7.02
CA ALA A 221 -6.61 4.26 -6.64
C ALA A 221 -5.75 5.55 -6.65
N LYS A 222 -5.95 6.41 -7.66
CA LYS A 222 -5.26 7.68 -7.82
C LYS A 222 -6.21 8.85 -7.55
N GLY A 223 -5.74 9.83 -6.80
CA GLY A 223 -6.49 11.05 -6.46
C GLY A 223 -6.48 11.34 -4.97
N CYS A 224 -7.19 12.41 -4.60
CA CYS A 224 -7.31 12.90 -3.24
C CYS A 224 -8.77 13.28 -2.96
N VAL A 225 -9.22 13.08 -1.73
CA VAL A 225 -10.47 13.68 -1.25
C VAL A 225 -10.27 15.18 -1.07
N VAL A 226 -11.19 15.98 -1.62
CA VAL A 226 -11.14 17.45 -1.56
C VAL A 226 -12.27 17.94 -0.67
N ALA A 227 -11.92 18.52 0.49
CA ALA A 227 -12.90 18.98 1.47
C ALA A 227 -13.61 20.30 1.09
N SER A 228 -13.07 21.04 0.11
CA SER A 228 -13.53 22.39 -0.22
C SER A 228 -14.80 22.46 -1.09
N ASN A 229 -15.39 21.33 -1.48
CA ASN A 229 -16.66 21.30 -2.21
C ASN A 229 -17.85 21.13 -1.24
N ALA A 230 -19.08 21.38 -1.73
CA ALA A 230 -20.29 21.36 -0.89
C ALA A 230 -20.49 20.03 -0.14
N THR A 231 -20.24 18.92 -0.84
CA THR A 231 -20.36 17.58 -0.26
C THR A 231 -19.29 17.29 0.80
N GLY A 232 -18.06 17.73 0.57
CA GLY A 232 -16.94 17.63 1.50
C GLY A 232 -17.22 18.41 2.78
N LYS A 233 -17.75 19.63 2.65
CA LYS A 233 -18.16 20.44 3.79
C LYS A 233 -19.27 19.77 4.61
N ALA A 234 -20.28 19.21 3.95
CA ALA A 234 -21.36 18.46 4.62
C ALA A 234 -20.85 17.23 5.40
N LEU A 235 -19.84 16.52 4.85
CA LEU A 235 -19.18 15.42 5.54
C LEU A 235 -18.39 15.89 6.78
N GLU A 236 -17.65 17.00 6.66
CA GLU A 236 -16.94 17.59 7.80
C GLU A 236 -17.90 18.06 8.89
N ASP A 237 -19.03 18.67 8.53
CA ASP A 237 -20.07 19.11 9.47
C ASP A 237 -20.76 17.92 10.15
N ALA A 238 -20.77 16.74 9.52
CA ALA A 238 -21.18 15.47 10.12
C ALA A 238 -20.06 14.79 10.95
N GLY A 239 -18.89 15.44 11.09
CA GLY A 239 -17.77 14.95 11.89
C GLY A 239 -16.83 13.98 11.19
N VAL A 240 -16.94 13.84 9.86
CA VAL A 240 -16.07 12.96 9.06
C VAL A 240 -14.75 13.65 8.74
N ILE A 241 -13.64 12.94 8.93
CA ILE A 241 -12.28 13.45 8.69
C ILE A 241 -11.91 13.22 7.22
N CYS A 242 -11.43 14.27 6.54
CA CYS A 242 -10.81 14.11 5.22
C CYS A 242 -9.51 13.29 5.32
N GLY A 243 -9.47 12.15 4.62
CA GLY A 243 -8.31 11.28 4.55
C GLY A 243 -7.29 11.66 3.46
N GLY A 244 -7.55 12.72 2.69
CA GLY A 244 -6.66 13.19 1.62
C GLY A 244 -6.44 12.12 0.55
N ASP A 245 -5.18 11.82 0.26
CA ASP A 245 -4.71 10.87 -0.75
C ASP A 245 -4.15 9.56 -0.15
N MET A 246 -4.54 9.24 1.08
CA MET A 246 -4.19 7.97 1.73
C MET A 246 -4.77 6.78 0.96
N THR A 247 -4.03 5.67 0.92
CA THR A 247 -4.59 4.38 0.49
C THR A 247 -5.53 3.82 1.58
N PRO A 248 -6.43 2.89 1.23
CA PRO A 248 -7.29 2.23 2.21
C PRO A 248 -6.53 1.55 3.35
N GLU A 249 -5.44 0.85 3.01
CA GLU A 249 -4.58 0.15 3.97
C GLU A 249 -3.88 1.13 4.92
N ALA A 250 -3.38 2.25 4.38
CA ALA A 250 -2.73 3.28 5.16
C ALA A 250 -3.70 3.98 6.11
N ALA A 251 -4.89 4.35 5.61
CA ALA A 251 -5.94 4.98 6.42
C ALA A 251 -6.40 4.06 7.56
N LEU A 252 -6.66 2.78 7.27
CA LEU A 252 -7.10 1.80 8.27
C LEU A 252 -6.01 1.54 9.32
N THR A 253 -4.76 1.38 8.89
CA THR A 253 -3.61 1.18 9.79
C THR A 253 -3.40 2.39 10.69
N LYS A 254 -3.45 3.60 10.12
CA LYS A 254 -3.32 4.86 10.86
C LYS A 254 -4.45 5.03 11.88
N LEU A 255 -5.68 4.71 11.49
CA LEU A 255 -6.85 4.75 12.37
C LEU A 255 -6.68 3.80 13.56
N SER A 256 -6.32 2.54 13.29
CA SER A 256 -6.05 1.54 14.32
C SER A 256 -4.93 1.96 15.29
N TYR A 257 -3.83 2.52 14.75
CA TYR A 257 -2.69 3.02 15.53
C TYR A 257 -3.05 4.21 16.42
N VAL A 258 -3.83 5.17 15.90
CA VAL A 258 -4.20 6.37 16.66
C VAL A 258 -5.23 6.03 17.73
N LEU A 259 -6.21 5.19 17.41
CA LEU A 259 -7.23 4.76 18.37
C LEU A 259 -6.64 3.96 19.53
N SER A 260 -5.54 3.22 19.33
CA SER A 260 -4.87 2.47 20.39
C SER A 260 -4.16 3.33 21.44
N LYS A 261 -4.07 4.66 21.24
CA LYS A 261 -3.45 5.57 22.22
C LYS A 261 -4.43 5.91 23.35
N GLU A 262 -4.45 5.07 24.38
CA GLU A 262 -5.36 5.20 25.54
C GLU A 262 -5.25 6.55 26.26
N THR A 263 -4.04 7.11 26.35
CA THR A 263 -3.80 8.40 27.03
C THR A 263 -4.20 9.62 26.20
N TRP A 264 -4.66 9.45 24.97
CA TRP A 264 -5.07 10.56 24.11
C TRP A 264 -6.58 10.75 24.16
N ALA A 265 -7.00 11.97 24.48
CA ALA A 265 -8.39 12.39 24.32
C ALA A 265 -8.85 12.23 22.85
N LEU A 266 -10.15 12.02 22.64
CA LEU A 266 -10.71 11.76 21.32
C LEU A 266 -10.45 12.90 20.33
N ASP A 267 -10.53 14.15 20.76
CA ASP A 267 -10.26 15.30 19.89
C ASP A 267 -8.78 15.37 19.47
N LYS A 268 -7.87 14.99 20.36
CA LYS A 268 -6.45 14.83 20.01
C LYS A 268 -6.27 13.73 18.96
N LYS A 269 -6.96 12.60 19.10
CA LYS A 269 -6.93 11.52 18.11
C LYS A 269 -7.42 12.01 16.75
N ARG A 270 -8.57 12.69 16.71
CA ARG A 270 -9.13 13.31 15.48
C ARG A 270 -8.18 14.31 14.84
N MET A 271 -7.54 15.17 15.63
CA MET A 271 -6.53 16.12 15.15
C MET A 271 -5.29 15.41 14.57
N ILE A 272 -4.79 14.37 15.23
CA ILE A 272 -3.61 13.62 14.78
C ILE A 272 -3.90 12.89 13.44
N LEU A 273 -5.12 12.40 13.24
CA LEU A 273 -5.50 11.73 12.00
C LEU A 273 -5.46 12.65 10.78
N LYS A 274 -5.64 13.96 10.96
CA LYS A 274 -5.52 14.99 9.91
C LYS A 274 -4.07 15.30 9.51
N ARG A 275 -3.07 14.80 10.25
CA ARG A 275 -1.65 15.12 10.03
C ARG A 275 -0.92 13.98 9.34
N ASN A 276 0.03 14.30 8.48
CA ASN A 276 0.98 13.32 7.95
C ASN A 276 1.93 12.84 9.06
N LEU A 277 1.86 11.54 9.39
CA LEU A 277 2.68 10.95 10.47
C LEU A 277 3.92 10.25 9.95
N ARG A 278 3.81 9.56 8.81
CA ARG A 278 4.83 8.63 8.29
C ARG A 278 4.97 8.70 6.76
N GLY A 279 4.53 9.79 6.14
CA GLY A 279 4.52 9.97 4.70
C GLY A 279 3.32 9.34 4.00
N GLU A 280 2.29 8.92 4.74
CA GLU A 280 1.11 8.22 4.22
C GLU A 280 0.11 9.14 3.49
N MET A 281 0.17 10.45 3.75
CA MET A 281 -0.71 11.44 3.15
C MET A 281 0.06 12.69 2.74
N THR A 282 -0.41 13.36 1.70
CA THR A 282 0.09 14.65 1.24
C THR A 282 -0.73 15.73 1.94
N VAL A 283 -0.07 16.60 2.71
CA VAL A 283 -0.74 17.75 3.34
C VAL A 283 -0.64 18.91 2.36
N VAL A 284 -1.75 19.28 1.73
CA VAL A 284 -1.84 20.52 0.97
C VAL A 284 -2.02 21.65 1.97
N ALA A 285 -1.05 22.57 2.07
CA ALA A 285 -1.26 23.81 2.82
C ALA A 285 -2.38 24.61 2.13
N GLU A 286 -3.30 25.19 2.91
CA GLU A 286 -4.48 25.93 2.40
C GLU A 286 -4.13 27.00 1.35
N GLU A 287 -2.90 27.52 1.39
CA GLU A 287 -2.39 28.54 0.45
C GLU A 287 -2.14 28.05 -0.98
N ASN A 288 -2.10 26.73 -1.24
CA ASN A 288 -1.74 26.18 -2.56
C ASN A 288 -2.90 25.55 -3.35
N ILE A 289 -4.15 25.65 -2.86
CA ILE A 289 -5.31 25.06 -3.53
C ILE A 289 -5.57 25.68 -4.91
N THR A 290 -5.15 26.93 -5.14
CA THR A 290 -5.29 27.62 -6.43
C THR A 290 -4.29 27.17 -7.50
N ASN A 291 -3.26 26.39 -7.14
CA ASN A 291 -2.19 25.95 -8.07
C ASN A 291 -2.27 24.46 -8.43
N LEU A 292 -3.37 23.77 -8.12
CA LEU A 292 -3.62 22.42 -8.64
C LEU A 292 -4.02 22.53 -10.12
N ASP A 293 -3.00 22.67 -10.97
CA ASP A 293 -3.13 22.60 -12.42
C ASP A 293 -3.47 21.16 -12.82
N PHE A 294 -4.78 20.90 -12.98
CA PHE A 294 -5.30 19.65 -13.52
C PHE A 294 -5.10 19.62 -15.04
N GLY A 295 -3.86 19.37 -15.45
CA GLY A 295 -3.54 18.93 -16.80
C GLY A 295 -3.04 20.03 -17.73
N SER A 296 -1.73 20.03 -17.99
CA SER A 296 -1.17 20.25 -19.32
C SER A 296 0.34 20.00 -19.36
N ARG A 297 0.76 18.73 -19.38
CA ARG A 297 1.97 18.34 -20.14
C ARG A 297 1.70 17.00 -20.81
N ILE A 298 1.58 17.10 -22.13
CA ILE A 298 1.49 16.02 -23.13
C ILE A 298 2.67 15.07 -22.96
#